data_AF-A0A948P3M8-F1
#
_entry.id   AF-A0A948P3M8-F1
#
_cell.length_a   1.000
_cell.length_b   1.000
_cell.length_c   1.000
_cell.angle_alpha   90.00
_cell.angle_beta   90.00
_cell.angle_gamma   90.00
#
_symmetry.space_group_name_H-M   'P 1'
#
loop_
_entity.id
_entity.type
_entity.pdbx_description
1 polymer ?
#
loop_
_entity_poly.entity_id
_entity_poly.type
_entity_poly.pdbx_seq_one_letter_code
_entity_poly.pdbx_strand_id
1 'polypeptide(L)'
;GYIIAGVKTVSDVRTGDTITLGNRPCAKPLPGFKEVKPVVFASIYPSASDDYEDLADSLDKFKLNDASFIYEKDSSAALGQGFRCGFLGLLHLDIVQERLEREYDLSIILSVPSVRYRFTLKDGTVLLVDNPAHYPDPASIVKSEEPYIRAAMMHPERYLGAVMKLCMEKRGVNSTLNYPSPGRAELSYEMPLAEVIFDFYDRFKSVTQGYGSFDYDLIDYRESNLALLDILVNGEKVDALSQIVHRERARARGLQACKRLKEEIPRQMFKIAIQGAIGGEIISRSTISAFRKDVIAKCYGGDITRKRKLLEKQKKGKKRMKMIGNVSIPQSAFLAVLKSDTE
;
A
#
# COMPACT_ATOMS: atom_id res chain seq x y z
N GLY A 1 21.35 -6.02 32.33
CA GLY A 1 22.78 -6.33 32.10
C GLY A 1 23.02 -6.52 30.61
N TYR A 2 24.26 -6.64 30.17
CA TYR A 2 24.62 -6.98 28.78
C TYR A 2 25.74 -8.03 28.79
N ILE A 3 25.85 -8.81 27.71
CA ILE A 3 26.87 -9.85 27.54
C ILE A 3 27.56 -9.61 26.19
N ILE A 4 28.90 -9.61 26.18
CA ILE A 4 29.69 -9.54 24.94
C ILE A 4 30.18 -10.96 24.65
N ALA A 5 29.59 -11.62 23.66
CA ALA A 5 29.85 -13.03 23.33
C ALA A 5 30.58 -13.24 21.99
N GLY A 6 31.11 -12.17 21.38
CA GLY A 6 31.82 -12.24 20.09
C GLY A 6 30.93 -12.58 18.89
N VAL A 7 29.61 -12.42 19.03
CA VAL A 7 28.65 -12.66 17.95
C VAL A 7 28.80 -11.59 16.87
N LYS A 8 28.97 -12.02 15.61
CA LYS A 8 29.23 -11.13 14.46
C LYS A 8 27.96 -10.63 13.78
N THR A 9 26.88 -11.40 13.89
CA THR A 9 25.63 -11.22 13.14
C THR A 9 24.46 -11.07 14.11
N VAL A 10 23.72 -9.97 14.01
CA VAL A 10 22.57 -9.70 14.90
C VAL A 10 21.45 -10.71 14.71
N SER A 11 21.37 -11.34 13.53
CA SER A 11 20.42 -12.43 13.23
C SER A 11 20.60 -13.68 14.10
N ASP A 12 21.79 -13.89 14.68
CA ASP A 12 22.09 -15.01 15.57
C ASP A 12 21.67 -14.74 17.04
N VAL A 13 21.32 -13.49 17.36
CA VAL A 13 20.87 -13.08 18.69
C VAL A 13 19.46 -12.51 18.57
N ARG A 14 18.47 -13.38 18.71
CA ARG A 14 17.06 -12.98 18.59
C ARG A 14 16.54 -12.46 19.91
N THR A 15 15.76 -11.38 19.87
CA THR A 15 15.11 -10.82 21.06
C THR A 15 14.13 -11.83 21.65
N GLY A 16 14.29 -12.13 22.95
CA GLY A 16 13.48 -13.13 23.66
C GLY A 16 14.04 -14.55 23.63
N ASP A 17 15.18 -14.78 22.99
CA ASP A 17 15.88 -16.07 23.01
C ASP A 17 16.56 -16.34 24.37
N THR A 18 16.87 -17.60 24.65
CA THR A 18 17.45 -18.06 25.92
C THR A 18 18.94 -18.32 25.78
N ILE A 19 19.75 -17.50 26.46
CA ILE A 19 21.18 -17.72 26.58
C ILE A 19 21.44 -18.68 27.74
N THR A 20 22.21 -19.74 27.49
CA THR A 20 22.64 -20.71 28.51
C THR A 20 24.14 -21.00 28.42
N LEU A 21 24.69 -21.67 29.43
CA LEU A 21 26.11 -22.03 29.49
C LEU A 21 26.37 -23.27 28.64
N GLY A 22 27.41 -23.27 27.80
CA GLY A 22 27.76 -24.44 26.98
C GLY A 22 28.06 -25.70 27.80
N ASN A 23 28.71 -25.55 28.96
CA ASN A 23 29.09 -26.67 29.83
C ASN A 23 27.95 -27.16 30.72
N ARG A 24 26.87 -26.38 30.82
CA ARG A 24 25.70 -26.69 31.64
C ARG A 24 24.44 -26.12 30.97
N PRO A 25 23.99 -26.74 29.87
CA PRO A 25 22.84 -26.25 29.12
C PRO A 25 21.57 -26.34 29.96
N CYS A 26 20.70 -25.35 29.83
CA CYS A 26 19.36 -25.40 30.38
C CYS A 26 18.56 -26.52 29.70
N ALA A 27 17.73 -27.25 30.45
CA ALA A 27 16.95 -28.36 29.93
C ALA A 27 15.86 -27.93 28.94
N LYS A 28 15.36 -26.70 29.05
CA LYS A 28 14.36 -26.11 28.15
C LYS A 28 14.63 -24.61 27.96
N PRO A 29 14.38 -24.06 26.77
CA PRO A 29 14.35 -22.61 26.58
C PRO A 29 13.23 -22.00 27.42
N LEU A 30 13.35 -20.71 27.72
CA LEU A 30 12.30 -19.97 28.38
C LEU A 30 11.05 -19.94 27.49
N PRO A 31 9.85 -20.17 28.07
CA PRO A 31 8.61 -20.08 27.32
C PRO A 31 8.34 -18.63 26.90
N GLY A 32 7.70 -18.45 25.74
CA GLY A 32 7.25 -17.14 25.27
C GLY A 32 8.01 -16.59 24.07
N PHE A 33 9.11 -17.22 23.65
CA PHE A 33 9.76 -16.86 22.40
C PHE A 33 8.86 -17.19 21.21
N LYS A 34 8.48 -16.16 20.46
CA LYS A 34 7.81 -16.28 19.16
C LYS A 34 8.58 -15.43 18.16
N GLU A 35 8.94 -16.03 17.04
CA GLU A 35 9.51 -15.29 15.92
C GLU A 35 8.48 -14.29 15.41
N VAL A 36 8.82 -13.00 15.48
CA VAL A 36 7.94 -11.93 15.05
C VAL A 36 7.91 -11.94 13.52
N LYS A 37 6.76 -12.29 12.95
CA LYS A 37 6.58 -12.33 11.49
C LYS A 37 6.08 -10.99 10.99
N PRO A 38 6.59 -10.49 9.85
CA PRO A 38 6.05 -9.29 9.22
C PRO A 38 4.62 -9.54 8.78
N VAL A 39 3.76 -8.56 9.01
CA VAL A 39 2.33 -8.61 8.70
C VAL A 39 1.96 -7.61 7.60
N VAL A 40 2.77 -6.58 7.41
CA VAL A 40 2.64 -5.57 6.34
C VAL A 40 3.82 -5.71 5.39
N PHE A 41 3.59 -5.60 4.09
CA PHE A 41 4.64 -5.64 3.09
C PHE A 41 4.49 -4.46 2.14
N ALA A 42 5.60 -3.80 1.80
CA ALA A 42 5.63 -2.74 0.79
C ALA A 42 6.94 -2.83 0.02
N SER A 43 6.89 -2.49 -1.27
CA SER A 43 8.09 -2.44 -2.10
C SER A 43 8.69 -1.04 -2.05
N ILE A 44 9.99 -0.95 -1.81
CA ILE A 44 10.78 0.27 -1.79
C ILE A 44 11.60 0.32 -3.08
N TYR A 45 11.48 1.42 -3.82
CA TYR A 45 12.24 1.68 -5.04
C TYR A 45 13.07 2.95 -4.85
N PRO A 46 14.30 3.00 -5.37
CA PRO A 46 15.04 4.25 -5.41
C PRO A 46 14.41 5.20 -6.44
N SER A 47 14.48 6.50 -6.18
CA SER A 47 13.98 7.51 -7.11
C SER A 47 14.80 7.58 -8.41
N ALA A 48 16.12 7.38 -8.31
CA ALA A 48 17.04 7.23 -9.43
C ALA A 48 17.55 5.79 -9.49
N SER A 49 17.67 5.23 -10.70
CA SER A 49 18.16 3.85 -10.86
C SER A 49 19.60 3.66 -10.40
N ASP A 50 20.38 4.74 -10.36
CA ASP A 50 21.79 4.73 -9.95
C ASP A 50 21.93 4.50 -8.44
N ASP A 51 20.93 4.89 -7.63
CA ASP A 51 20.94 4.76 -6.17
C ASP A 51 20.54 3.34 -5.69
N TYR A 52 20.39 2.37 -6.61
CA TYR A 52 19.99 1.00 -6.25
C TYR A 52 21.03 0.31 -5.36
N GLU A 53 22.31 0.47 -5.66
CA GLU A 53 23.39 -0.12 -4.84
C GLU A 53 23.45 0.54 -3.46
N ASP A 54 23.31 1.87 -3.39
CA ASP A 54 23.28 2.61 -2.13
C ASP A 54 22.06 2.23 -1.27
N LEU A 55 20.90 1.99 -1.91
CA LEU A 55 19.71 1.48 -1.23
C LEU A 55 19.94 0.06 -0.69
N ALA A 56 20.56 -0.83 -1.47
CA ALA A 56 20.89 -2.18 -1.03
C ALA A 56 21.79 -2.16 0.21
N ASP A 57 22.88 -1.39 0.16
CA ASP A 57 23.85 -1.25 1.24
C ASP A 57 23.22 -0.63 2.49
N SER A 58 22.33 0.34 2.31
CA SER A 58 21.62 0.99 3.42
C SER A 58 20.61 0.05 4.09
N LEU A 59 19.90 -0.78 3.30
CA LEU A 59 19.00 -1.80 3.85
C LEU A 59 19.76 -2.88 4.62
N ASP A 60 20.95 -3.26 4.18
CA ASP A 60 21.82 -4.18 4.92
C ASP A 60 22.31 -3.60 6.25
N LYS A 61 22.76 -2.34 6.24
CA LYS A 61 23.10 -1.62 7.48
C LYS A 61 21.90 -1.48 8.40
N PHE A 62 20.71 -1.22 7.86
CA PHE A 62 19.48 -1.10 8.63
C PHE A 62 19.10 -2.43 9.28
N LYS A 63 19.18 -3.55 8.55
CA LYS A 63 18.88 -4.90 9.03
C LYS A 63 19.78 -5.35 10.19
N LEU A 64 21.00 -4.82 10.28
CA LEU A 64 21.86 -5.05 11.46
C LEU A 64 21.27 -4.43 12.73
N ASN A 65 20.52 -3.33 12.61
CA ASN A 65 19.91 -2.66 13.76
C ASN A 65 18.52 -3.22 14.07
N ASP A 66 17.76 -3.66 13.06
CA ASP A 66 16.41 -4.18 13.21
C ASP A 66 16.29 -5.63 12.74
N ALA A 67 16.22 -6.55 13.70
CA ALA A 67 16.08 -7.98 13.44
C ALA A 67 14.70 -8.40 12.89
N SER A 68 13.69 -7.52 12.98
CA SER A 68 12.33 -7.78 12.47
C SER A 68 12.15 -7.36 11.01
N PHE A 69 13.08 -6.55 10.49
CA PHE A 69 13.07 -6.09 9.12
C PHE A 69 13.54 -7.19 8.16
N ILE A 70 12.68 -7.54 7.22
CA ILE A 70 12.97 -8.54 6.18
C ILE A 70 12.82 -7.85 4.84
N TYR A 71 13.71 -8.13 3.91
CA TYR A 71 13.62 -7.61 2.56
C TYR A 71 14.06 -8.67 1.54
N GLU A 72 13.46 -8.62 0.36
CA GLU A 72 13.75 -9.47 -0.79
C GLU A 72 13.89 -8.60 -2.04
N LYS A 73 14.65 -9.06 -3.05
CA LYS A 73 14.80 -8.31 -4.30
C LYS A 73 13.49 -8.33 -5.08
N ASP A 74 13.07 -7.17 -5.59
CA ASP A 74 11.84 -7.00 -6.34
C ASP A 74 12.10 -6.18 -7.62
N SER A 75 11.21 -6.29 -8.60
CA SER A 75 11.33 -5.53 -9.85
C SER A 75 9.96 -5.09 -10.34
N SER A 76 9.85 -3.81 -10.72
CA SER A 76 8.65 -3.20 -11.26
C SER A 76 8.90 -2.70 -12.68
N ALA A 77 7.94 -2.91 -13.59
CA ALA A 77 8.03 -2.40 -14.95
C ALA A 77 8.07 -0.86 -15.01
N ALA A 78 7.45 -0.18 -14.03
CA ALA A 78 7.34 1.27 -14.00
C ALA A 78 8.49 1.95 -13.24
N LEU A 79 9.01 1.33 -12.18
CA LEU A 79 9.98 1.93 -11.26
C LEU A 79 11.37 1.28 -11.31
N GLY A 80 11.53 0.18 -12.05
CA GLY A 80 12.80 -0.53 -12.16
C GLY A 80 13.05 -1.48 -10.98
N GLN A 81 14.30 -1.63 -10.60
CA GLN A 81 14.72 -2.55 -9.53
C GLN A 81 14.47 -1.93 -8.15
N GLY A 82 14.02 -2.75 -7.21
CA GLY A 82 13.76 -2.33 -5.84
C GLY A 82 13.80 -3.51 -4.88
N PHE A 83 13.22 -3.30 -3.70
CA PHE A 83 13.19 -4.30 -2.63
C PHE A 83 11.78 -4.44 -2.07
N ARG A 84 11.32 -5.68 -1.95
CA ARG A 84 10.10 -6.02 -1.25
C ARG A 84 10.41 -6.13 0.24
N CYS A 85 9.89 -5.21 1.04
CA CYS A 85 10.18 -5.13 2.48
C CYS A 85 8.97 -5.56 3.32
N GLY A 86 9.24 -6.33 4.37
CA GLY A 86 8.28 -6.77 5.38
C GLY A 86 8.43 -5.99 6.67
N PHE A 87 7.30 -5.53 7.20
CA PHE A 87 7.19 -4.69 8.38
C PHE A 87 6.23 -5.29 9.41
N LEU A 88 6.42 -4.89 10.66
CA LEU A 88 5.56 -5.29 11.79
C LEU A 88 4.20 -4.57 11.79
N GLY A 89 4.09 -3.48 11.04
CA GLY A 89 2.92 -2.60 11.03
C GLY A 89 3.22 -1.34 10.24
N LEU A 90 2.21 -0.47 10.11
CA LEU A 90 2.35 0.82 9.44
C LEU A 90 3.36 1.74 10.12
N LEU A 91 3.33 1.83 11.45
CA LEU A 91 4.27 2.68 12.18
C LEU A 91 5.72 2.23 11.96
N HIS A 92 5.96 0.92 11.90
CA HIS A 92 7.29 0.40 11.60
C HIS A 92 7.70 0.79 10.17
N LEU A 93 6.80 0.70 9.20
CA LEU A 93 7.04 1.17 7.83
C LEU A 93 7.41 2.66 7.80
N ASP A 94 6.65 3.52 8.48
CA ASP A 94 6.91 4.97 8.50
C ASP A 94 8.28 5.30 9.11
N ILE A 95 8.64 4.65 10.22
CA ILE A 95 9.95 4.82 10.87
C ILE A 95 11.08 4.37 9.94
N VAL A 96 10.93 3.23 9.27
CA VAL A 96 11.94 2.72 8.34
C VAL A 96 12.11 3.70 7.18
N GLN A 97 11.00 4.20 6.62
CA GLN A 97 11.03 5.20 5.55
C GLN A 97 11.79 6.46 6.01
N GLU A 98 11.40 7.05 7.14
CA GLU A 98 11.98 8.30 7.64
C GLU A 98 13.47 8.14 7.98
N ARG A 99 13.88 6.96 8.49
CA ARG A 99 15.29 6.66 8.75
C ARG A 99 16.09 6.46 7.47
N LEU A 100 15.55 5.80 6.46
CA LEU A 100 16.22 5.66 5.16
C LEU A 100 16.43 7.03 4.49
N GLU A 101 15.42 7.89 4.51
CA GLU A 101 15.50 9.24 3.93
C GLU A 101 16.47 10.15 4.71
N ARG A 102 16.47 10.09 6.05
CA ARG A 102 17.28 11.01 6.88
C ARG A 102 18.68 10.54 7.20
N GLU A 103 18.86 9.26 7.51
CA GLU A 103 20.16 8.72 7.94
C GLU A 103 21.07 8.40 6.76
N TYR A 104 20.48 8.02 5.62
CA TYR A 104 21.22 7.57 4.43
C TYR A 104 21.07 8.52 3.22
N ASP A 105 20.34 9.63 3.36
CA ASP A 105 20.10 10.65 2.31
C ASP A 105 19.54 10.05 1.01
N LEU A 106 18.73 8.98 1.13
CA LEU A 106 18.15 8.28 -0.01
C LEU A 106 16.75 8.81 -0.32
N SER A 107 16.52 9.20 -1.58
CA SER A 107 15.15 9.48 -2.05
C SER A 107 14.49 8.20 -2.55
N ILE A 108 13.50 7.72 -1.78
CA ILE A 108 12.81 6.46 -2.04
C ILE A 108 11.34 6.66 -2.46
N ILE A 109 10.80 5.66 -3.15
CA ILE A 109 9.41 5.56 -3.56
C ILE A 109 8.84 4.29 -2.96
N LEU A 110 7.77 4.43 -2.19
CA LEU A 110 7.06 3.29 -1.61
C LEU A 110 5.88 2.88 -2.50
N SER A 111 5.75 1.58 -2.71
CA SER A 111 4.53 1.01 -3.26
C SER A 111 3.40 1.07 -2.23
N VAL A 112 2.21 0.80 -2.73
CA VAL A 112 1.06 0.50 -1.90
C VAL A 112 1.37 -0.64 -0.91
N PRO A 113 1.16 -0.46 0.41
CA PRO A 113 1.34 -1.53 1.37
C PRO A 113 0.26 -2.59 1.19
N SER A 114 0.64 -3.85 1.33
CA SER A 114 -0.26 -5.00 1.21
C SER A 114 -0.03 -6.01 2.33
N VAL A 115 -0.97 -6.94 2.45
CA VAL A 115 -0.87 -8.11 3.32
C VAL A 115 -0.51 -9.34 2.51
N ARG A 116 -0.09 -10.38 3.22
CA ARG A 116 0.09 -11.72 2.65
C ARG A 116 -1.24 -12.44 2.57
N TYR A 117 -1.78 -12.56 1.36
CA TYR A 117 -2.99 -13.33 1.04
C TYR A 117 -2.66 -14.80 0.81
N ARG A 118 -3.68 -15.66 0.93
CA ARG A 118 -3.57 -17.09 0.62
C ARG A 118 -4.56 -17.45 -0.48
N PHE A 119 -4.04 -18.01 -1.57
CA PHE A 119 -4.83 -18.48 -2.70
C PHE A 119 -4.71 -19.98 -2.83
N THR A 120 -5.84 -20.69 -2.84
CA THR A 120 -5.89 -22.11 -3.16
C THR A 120 -6.25 -22.26 -4.63
N LEU A 121 -5.34 -22.85 -5.40
CA LEU A 121 -5.50 -23.10 -6.83
C LEU A 121 -6.28 -24.40 -7.10
N LYS A 122 -6.73 -24.57 -8.35
CA LYS A 122 -7.46 -25.76 -8.81
C LYS A 122 -6.69 -27.07 -8.71
N ASP A 123 -5.36 -26.99 -8.74
CA ASP A 123 -4.45 -28.12 -8.55
C ASP A 123 -4.28 -28.52 -7.07
N GLY A 124 -4.88 -27.76 -6.14
CA GLY A 124 -4.75 -27.95 -4.70
C GLY A 124 -3.54 -27.23 -4.08
N THR A 125 -2.72 -26.54 -4.89
CA THR A 125 -1.56 -25.79 -4.40
C THR A 125 -2.03 -24.55 -3.64
N VAL A 126 -1.47 -24.34 -2.45
CA VAL A 126 -1.71 -23.14 -1.63
C VAL A 126 -0.58 -22.15 -1.87
N LEU A 127 -0.87 -21.07 -2.60
CA LEU A 127 0.06 -19.98 -2.84
C LEU A 127 -0.13 -18.87 -1.82
N LEU A 128 0.99 -18.35 -1.32
CA LEU A 128 1.01 -17.20 -0.43
C LEU A 128 1.53 -16.02 -1.24
N VAL A 129 0.67 -15.01 -1.40
CA VAL A 129 0.92 -13.88 -2.29
C VAL A 129 0.85 -12.60 -1.48
N ASP A 130 1.98 -11.93 -1.37
CA ASP A 130 2.11 -10.61 -0.78
C ASP A 130 2.21 -9.52 -1.86
N ASN A 131 2.89 -9.79 -2.99
CA ASN A 131 2.99 -8.87 -4.12
C ASN A 131 1.79 -9.02 -5.07
N PRO A 132 1.01 -7.94 -5.35
CA PRO A 132 -0.07 -7.96 -6.34
C PRO A 132 0.37 -8.39 -7.75
N ALA A 133 1.65 -8.23 -8.11
CA ALA A 133 2.18 -8.68 -9.39
C ALA A 133 2.20 -10.21 -9.53
N HIS A 134 2.29 -10.93 -8.40
CA HIS A 134 2.28 -12.40 -8.35
C HIS A 134 0.86 -12.97 -8.16
N TYR A 135 -0.17 -12.14 -8.38
CA TYR A 135 -1.55 -12.59 -8.30
C TYR A 135 -1.82 -13.68 -9.35
N PRO A 136 -2.32 -14.87 -8.96
CA PRO A 136 -2.55 -15.97 -9.89
C PRO A 136 -3.69 -15.65 -10.85
N ASP A 137 -3.76 -16.35 -11.98
CA ASP A 137 -4.85 -16.20 -12.93
C ASP A 137 -6.21 -16.43 -12.23
N PRO A 138 -7.16 -15.46 -12.26
CA PRO A 138 -8.47 -15.61 -11.64
C PRO A 138 -9.18 -16.92 -11.99
N ALA A 139 -8.98 -17.46 -13.19
CA ALA A 139 -9.61 -18.71 -13.62
C ALA A 139 -9.05 -19.95 -12.89
N SER A 140 -7.86 -19.86 -12.32
CA SER A 140 -7.18 -20.94 -11.59
C SER A 140 -7.50 -20.95 -10.08
N ILE A 141 -8.07 -19.87 -9.55
CA ILE A 141 -8.35 -19.69 -8.13
C ILE A 141 -9.64 -20.43 -7.75
N VAL A 142 -9.57 -21.26 -6.71
CA VAL A 142 -10.73 -21.92 -6.09
C VAL A 142 -11.14 -21.19 -4.82
N LYS A 143 -10.17 -20.81 -3.98
CA LYS A 143 -10.41 -20.07 -2.73
C LYS A 143 -9.41 -18.94 -2.57
N SER A 144 -9.91 -17.81 -2.11
CA SER A 144 -9.10 -16.65 -1.74
C SER A 144 -9.32 -16.36 -0.27
N GLU A 145 -8.24 -16.29 0.50
CA GLU A 145 -8.30 -16.05 1.93
C GLU A 145 -7.44 -14.82 2.28
N GLU A 146 -7.99 -13.97 3.16
CA GLU A 146 -7.29 -12.80 3.68
C GLU A 146 -7.03 -12.94 5.19
N PRO A 147 -5.95 -12.34 5.71
CA PRO A 147 -5.65 -12.37 7.13
C PRO A 147 -6.65 -11.51 7.93
N TYR A 148 -7.24 -12.11 8.97
CA TYR A 148 -8.10 -11.45 9.93
C TYR A 148 -7.36 -11.17 11.24
N ILE A 149 -7.65 -10.00 11.80
CA ILE A 149 -7.11 -9.55 13.08
C ILE A 149 -8.22 -9.31 14.09
N ARG A 150 -7.87 -9.48 15.37
CA ARG A 150 -8.65 -9.00 16.50
C ARG A 150 -8.14 -7.61 16.84
N ALA A 151 -8.86 -6.58 16.39
CA ALA A 151 -8.59 -5.20 16.73
C ALA A 151 -9.17 -4.90 18.11
N ALA A 152 -8.32 -4.56 19.08
CA ALA A 152 -8.70 -4.05 20.39
C ALA A 152 -8.53 -2.53 20.41
N MET A 153 -9.62 -1.80 20.63
CA MET A 153 -9.65 -0.35 20.68
C MET A 153 -10.10 0.11 22.05
N MET A 154 -9.29 0.94 22.73
CA MET A 154 -9.73 1.60 23.96
C MET A 154 -9.90 3.08 23.72
N HIS A 155 -11.07 3.62 24.02
CA HIS A 155 -11.37 5.04 23.84
C HIS A 155 -12.42 5.52 24.87
N PRO A 156 -12.55 6.84 25.08
CA PRO A 156 -13.66 7.38 25.85
C PRO A 156 -15.02 7.00 25.25
N GLU A 157 -16.02 6.74 26.09
CA GLU A 157 -17.35 6.27 25.67
C GLU A 157 -18.06 7.22 24.70
N ARG A 158 -17.81 8.53 24.81
CA ARG A 158 -18.38 9.56 23.93
C ARG A 158 -18.11 9.32 22.42
N TYR A 159 -17.05 8.58 22.07
CA TYR A 159 -16.69 8.30 20.69
C TYR A 159 -17.18 6.94 20.18
N LEU A 160 -17.85 6.14 21.03
CA LEU A 160 -18.24 4.76 20.72
C LEU A 160 -19.02 4.65 19.40
N GLY A 161 -20.05 5.46 19.20
CA GLY A 161 -20.86 5.40 17.99
C GLY A 161 -20.07 5.68 16.70
N ALA A 162 -19.13 6.62 16.75
CA ALA A 162 -18.30 6.97 15.60
C ALA A 162 -17.26 5.88 15.30
N VAL A 163 -16.65 5.29 16.34
CA VAL A 163 -15.72 4.16 16.19
C VAL A 163 -16.43 2.92 15.67
N MET A 164 -17.62 2.58 16.18
CA MET A 164 -18.41 1.46 15.69
C MET A 164 -18.77 1.63 14.20
N LYS A 165 -19.15 2.83 13.78
CA LYS A 165 -19.42 3.13 12.37
C LYS A 165 -18.17 2.92 11.50
N LEU A 166 -17.00 3.35 11.97
CA LEU A 166 -15.73 3.14 11.27
C LEU A 166 -15.38 1.64 11.13
N CYS A 167 -15.58 0.86 12.19
CA CYS A 167 -15.33 -0.59 12.17
C CYS A 167 -16.29 -1.32 11.24
N MET A 168 -17.58 -0.97 11.27
CA MET A 168 -18.59 -1.52 10.35
C MET A 168 -18.28 -1.18 8.90
N GLU A 169 -17.87 0.06 8.63
CA GLU A 169 -17.42 0.44 7.29
C GLU A 169 -16.32 -0.50 6.82
N LYS A 170 -15.31 -0.77 7.66
CA LYS A 170 -14.11 -1.56 7.35
C LYS A 170 -14.31 -3.09 7.50
N ARG A 171 -15.55 -3.57 7.38
CA ARG A 171 -15.93 -5.00 7.41
C ARG A 171 -15.62 -5.70 8.75
N GLY A 172 -15.67 -4.95 9.84
CA GLY A 172 -15.57 -5.52 11.19
C GLY A 172 -16.78 -6.39 11.53
N VAL A 173 -16.52 -7.59 12.04
CA VAL A 173 -17.51 -8.54 12.57
C VAL A 173 -17.19 -8.89 14.02
N ASN A 174 -18.11 -9.59 14.70
CA ASN A 174 -17.93 -10.13 16.05
C ASN A 174 -17.49 -9.07 17.07
N SER A 175 -18.31 -8.03 17.24
CA SER A 175 -18.02 -6.95 18.17
C SER A 175 -18.19 -7.39 19.62
N THR A 176 -17.17 -7.18 20.45
CA THR A 176 -17.27 -7.31 21.91
C THR A 176 -17.05 -5.94 22.54
N LEU A 177 -17.98 -5.50 23.40
CA LEU A 177 -17.90 -4.23 24.10
C LEU A 177 -17.75 -4.49 25.60
N ASN A 178 -16.67 -4.00 26.17
CA ASN A 178 -16.37 -4.05 27.58
C ASN A 178 -16.21 -2.65 28.15
N TYR A 179 -16.57 -2.46 29.42
CA TYR A 179 -16.40 -1.22 30.14
C TYR A 179 -15.39 -1.43 31.27
N PRO A 180 -14.07 -1.26 31.02
CA PRO A 180 -13.05 -1.49 32.04
C PRO A 180 -13.09 -0.48 33.17
N SER A 181 -13.62 0.73 32.92
CA SER A 181 -13.77 1.79 33.92
C SER A 181 -14.88 2.76 33.52
N PRO A 182 -15.50 3.50 34.46
CA PRO A 182 -16.49 4.52 34.13
C PRO A 182 -15.96 5.53 33.10
N GLY A 183 -16.70 5.70 32.00
CA GLY A 183 -16.35 6.62 30.90
C GLY A 183 -15.29 6.10 29.91
N ARG A 184 -14.78 4.87 30.08
CA ARG A 184 -13.91 4.20 29.12
C ARG A 184 -14.62 2.99 28.51
N ALA A 185 -14.57 2.88 27.20
CA ALA A 185 -15.06 1.74 26.45
C ALA A 185 -13.86 1.02 25.82
N GLU A 186 -13.87 -0.30 25.93
CA GLU A 186 -12.99 -1.20 25.20
C GLU A 186 -13.82 -1.95 24.18
N LEU A 187 -13.49 -1.78 22.91
CA LEU A 187 -14.21 -2.33 21.79
C LEU A 187 -13.28 -3.27 21.03
N SER A 188 -13.67 -4.53 20.95
CA SER A 188 -12.96 -5.53 20.16
C SER A 188 -13.76 -5.89 18.91
N TYR A 189 -13.11 -5.90 17.75
CA TYR A 189 -13.68 -6.33 16.48
C TYR A 189 -12.74 -7.28 15.76
N GLU A 190 -13.32 -8.25 15.05
CA GLU A 190 -12.58 -9.05 14.09
C GLU A 190 -12.70 -8.41 12.71
N MET A 191 -11.59 -7.99 12.12
CA MET A 191 -11.60 -7.31 10.82
C MET A 191 -10.42 -7.75 9.94
N PRO A 192 -10.56 -7.63 8.60
CA PRO A 192 -9.46 -7.91 7.68
C PRO A 192 -8.29 -6.94 7.88
N LEU A 193 -7.07 -7.46 7.99
CA LEU A 193 -5.86 -6.64 8.14
C LEU A 193 -5.67 -5.69 6.95
N ALA A 194 -6.04 -6.12 5.74
CA ALA A 194 -5.95 -5.31 4.53
C ALA A 194 -6.74 -3.99 4.63
N GLU A 195 -7.86 -3.97 5.35
CA GLU A 195 -8.66 -2.75 5.53
C GLU A 195 -8.10 -1.83 6.61
N VAL A 196 -7.36 -2.40 7.57
CA VAL A 196 -6.73 -1.67 8.68
C VAL A 196 -5.47 -0.94 8.22
N ILE A 197 -4.66 -1.58 7.39
CA ILE A 197 -3.44 -0.98 6.82
C ILE A 197 -3.75 0.30 6.04
N PHE A 198 -4.93 0.38 5.42
CA PHE A 198 -5.33 1.59 4.73
C PHE A 198 -6.27 2.43 5.56
N ASP A 199 -5.78 3.60 5.97
CA ASP A 199 -6.63 4.72 6.39
C ASP A 199 -7.43 4.46 7.69
N PHE A 200 -7.29 3.29 8.32
CA PHE A 200 -7.99 3.00 9.56
C PHE A 200 -7.38 3.75 10.74
N TYR A 201 -6.05 3.67 10.90
CA TYR A 201 -5.37 4.26 12.05
C TYR A 201 -5.54 5.78 12.09
N ASP A 202 -5.34 6.46 10.96
CA ASP A 202 -5.48 7.92 10.87
C ASP A 202 -6.91 8.38 11.13
N ARG A 203 -7.91 7.71 10.52
CA ARG A 203 -9.33 8.01 10.77
C ARG A 203 -9.73 7.70 12.21
N PHE A 204 -9.23 6.61 12.78
CA PHE A 204 -9.50 6.27 14.18
C PHE A 204 -8.95 7.34 15.12
N LYS A 205 -7.71 7.79 14.90
CA LYS A 205 -7.10 8.88 15.67
C LYS A 205 -7.85 10.20 15.47
N SER A 206 -8.27 10.53 14.26
CA SER A 206 -9.07 11.73 13.97
C SER A 206 -10.44 11.70 14.68
N VAL A 207 -11.18 10.60 14.54
CA VAL A 207 -12.50 10.40 15.16
C VAL A 207 -12.42 10.43 16.69
N THR A 208 -11.37 9.85 17.27
CA THR A 208 -11.17 9.83 18.72
C THR A 208 -10.42 11.06 19.24
N GLN A 209 -10.07 12.02 18.38
CA GLN A 209 -9.26 13.20 18.71
C GLN A 209 -7.94 12.82 19.41
N GLY A 210 -7.35 11.70 19.04
CA GLY A 210 -6.11 11.16 19.60
C GLY A 210 -6.26 10.38 20.91
N TYR A 211 -7.44 10.39 21.55
CA TYR A 211 -7.67 9.70 22.82
C TYR A 211 -7.81 8.17 22.69
N GLY A 212 -7.99 7.66 21.47
CA GLY A 212 -8.11 6.24 21.21
C GLY A 212 -6.75 5.54 21.15
N SER A 213 -6.63 4.38 21.78
CA SER A 213 -5.54 3.41 21.55
C SER A 213 -6.05 2.25 20.72
N PHE A 214 -5.17 1.70 19.89
CA PHE A 214 -5.46 0.62 18.96
C PHE A 214 -4.34 -0.41 19.07
N ASP A 215 -4.75 -1.66 19.30
CA ASP A 215 -3.89 -2.83 19.33
C ASP A 215 -4.53 -3.93 18.47
N TYR A 216 -3.74 -4.85 17.94
CA TYR A 216 -4.28 -5.93 17.14
C TYR A 216 -3.46 -7.21 17.21
N ASP A 217 -4.17 -8.34 17.23
CA ASP A 217 -3.60 -9.68 17.14
C ASP A 217 -4.06 -10.38 15.86
N LEU A 218 -3.13 -11.04 15.16
CA LEU A 218 -3.48 -11.89 14.02
C LEU A 218 -4.19 -13.16 14.52
N ILE A 219 -5.39 -13.44 13.99
CA ILE A 219 -6.21 -14.58 14.40
C ILE A 219 -6.01 -15.74 13.41
N ASP A 220 -6.58 -15.59 12.22
CA ASP A 220 -6.74 -16.64 11.23
C ASP A 220 -6.84 -16.07 9.81
N TYR A 221 -6.87 -16.96 8.83
CA TYR A 221 -7.17 -16.64 7.44
C TYR A 221 -8.63 -16.99 7.17
N ARG A 222 -9.37 -16.08 6.57
CA ARG A 222 -10.79 -16.29 6.24
C ARG A 222 -11.04 -16.09 4.76
N GLU A 223 -11.94 -16.91 4.24
CA GLU A 223 -12.37 -16.85 2.85
C GLU A 223 -13.06 -15.52 2.54
N SER A 224 -12.66 -14.89 1.44
CA SER A 224 -13.10 -13.54 1.06
C SER A 224 -13.09 -13.36 -0.47
N ASN A 225 -13.97 -12.50 -0.98
CA ASN A 225 -14.06 -12.24 -2.42
C ASN A 225 -13.05 -11.17 -2.85
N LEU A 226 -11.82 -11.61 -3.10
CA LEU A 226 -10.70 -10.75 -3.48
C LEU A 226 -10.60 -10.58 -5.00
N ALA A 227 -10.27 -9.36 -5.42
CA ALA A 227 -10.03 -9.02 -6.81
C ALA A 227 -8.77 -8.16 -6.93
N LEU A 228 -7.99 -8.37 -7.98
CA LEU A 228 -6.87 -7.50 -8.33
C LEU A 228 -7.41 -6.22 -8.99
N LEU A 229 -7.20 -5.09 -8.34
CA LEU A 229 -7.48 -3.76 -8.86
C LEU A 229 -6.20 -3.18 -9.48
N ASP A 230 -6.20 -3.10 -10.80
CA ASP A 230 -5.13 -2.52 -11.59
C ASP A 230 -5.44 -1.06 -11.92
N ILE A 231 -4.42 -0.20 -11.82
CA ILE A 231 -4.52 1.19 -12.24
C ILE A 231 -3.79 1.34 -13.58
N LEU A 232 -4.53 1.80 -14.60
CA LEU A 232 -4.01 2.06 -15.93
C LEU A 232 -3.92 3.57 -16.19
N VAL A 233 -2.76 4.00 -16.66
CA VAL A 233 -2.52 5.38 -17.11
C VAL A 233 -2.28 5.34 -18.62
N ASN A 234 -3.17 5.98 -19.37
CA ASN A 234 -3.18 5.98 -20.84
C ASN A 234 -3.22 4.57 -21.49
N GLY A 235 -3.66 3.56 -20.75
CA GLY A 235 -3.72 2.15 -21.19
C GLY A 235 -2.54 1.30 -20.73
N GLU A 236 -1.52 1.91 -20.11
CA GLU A 236 -0.39 1.20 -19.52
C GLU A 236 -0.68 0.90 -18.05
N LYS A 237 -0.47 -0.36 -17.65
CA LYS A 237 -0.64 -0.79 -16.26
C LYS A 237 0.52 -0.25 -15.42
N VAL A 238 0.19 0.29 -14.25
CA VAL A 238 1.17 0.78 -13.27
C VAL A 238 1.18 -0.21 -12.09
N ASP A 239 2.12 -1.15 -12.11
CA ASP A 239 2.19 -2.25 -11.14
C ASP A 239 2.31 -1.75 -9.69
N ALA A 240 3.07 -0.68 -9.47
CA ALA A 240 3.28 -0.09 -8.14
C ALA A 240 2.00 0.44 -7.47
N LEU A 241 0.93 0.70 -8.25
CA LEU A 241 -0.37 1.15 -7.77
C LEU A 241 -1.43 0.04 -7.77
N SER A 242 -1.07 -1.15 -8.23
CA SER A 242 -1.99 -2.29 -8.27
C SER A 242 -2.16 -2.85 -6.87
N GLN A 243 -3.38 -3.24 -6.52
CA GLN A 243 -3.72 -3.68 -5.17
C GLN A 243 -4.76 -4.79 -5.18
N ILE A 244 -4.63 -5.74 -4.27
CA ILE A 244 -5.66 -6.77 -4.04
C ILE A 244 -6.67 -6.17 -3.05
N VAL A 245 -7.94 -6.13 -3.45
CA VAL A 245 -9.03 -5.50 -2.70
C VAL A 245 -10.26 -6.39 -2.70
N HIS A 246 -11.14 -6.20 -1.71
CA HIS A 246 -12.44 -6.86 -1.72
C HIS A 246 -13.30 -6.33 -2.90
N ARG A 247 -13.97 -7.22 -3.62
CA ARG A 247 -14.69 -6.91 -4.87
C ARG A 247 -15.70 -5.77 -4.72
N GLU A 248 -16.43 -5.73 -3.61
CA GLU A 248 -17.43 -4.67 -3.34
C GLU A 248 -16.81 -3.28 -3.17
N ARG A 249 -15.58 -3.22 -2.64
CA ARG A 249 -14.86 -1.97 -2.37
C ARG A 249 -13.98 -1.53 -3.53
N ALA A 250 -13.73 -2.42 -4.50
CA ALA A 250 -12.86 -2.15 -5.63
C ALA A 250 -13.26 -0.88 -6.40
N ARG A 251 -14.57 -0.67 -6.63
CA ARG A 251 -15.06 0.53 -7.34
C ARG A 251 -14.79 1.82 -6.58
N ALA A 252 -15.07 1.85 -5.28
CA ALA A 252 -14.83 3.02 -4.45
C ALA A 252 -13.33 3.35 -4.37
N ARG A 253 -12.50 2.34 -4.13
CA ARG A 253 -11.03 2.45 -4.11
C ARG A 253 -10.47 2.93 -5.45
N GLY A 254 -10.92 2.32 -6.54
CA GLY A 254 -10.50 2.70 -7.90
C GLY A 254 -10.92 4.12 -8.26
N LEU A 255 -12.08 4.61 -7.80
CA LEU A 255 -12.52 5.99 -8.01
C LEU A 255 -11.64 6.98 -7.23
N GLN A 256 -11.36 6.68 -5.96
CA GLN A 256 -10.48 7.49 -5.11
C GLN A 256 -9.09 7.62 -5.71
N ALA A 257 -8.46 6.50 -6.08
CA ALA A 257 -7.14 6.49 -6.72
C ALA A 257 -7.15 7.30 -8.04
N CYS A 258 -8.16 7.11 -8.89
CA CYS A 258 -8.30 7.86 -10.13
C CYS A 258 -8.46 9.38 -9.92
N LYS A 259 -9.18 9.79 -8.86
CA LYS A 259 -9.38 11.20 -8.53
C LYS A 259 -8.06 11.84 -8.06
N ARG A 260 -7.34 11.18 -7.16
CA ARG A 260 -6.05 11.66 -6.63
C ARG A 260 -4.98 11.78 -7.71
N LEU A 261 -4.85 10.75 -8.55
CA LEU A 261 -3.92 10.81 -9.69
C LEU A 261 -4.27 11.93 -10.68
N LYS A 262 -5.55 12.28 -10.84
CA LYS A 262 -5.96 13.39 -11.71
C LYS A 262 -5.53 14.76 -11.15
N GLU A 263 -5.48 14.90 -9.83
CA GLU A 263 -5.08 16.14 -9.15
C GLU A 263 -3.55 16.35 -9.21
N GLU A 264 -2.79 15.26 -9.03
CA GLU A 264 -1.33 15.31 -8.96
C GLU A 264 -0.62 15.25 -10.32
N ILE A 265 -1.16 14.50 -11.29
CA ILE A 265 -0.50 14.38 -12.59
C ILE A 265 -0.68 15.70 -13.37
N PRO A 266 0.41 16.34 -13.80
CA PRO A 266 0.34 17.60 -14.51
C PRO A 266 -0.38 17.44 -15.84
N ARG A 267 -1.15 18.46 -16.21
CA ARG A 267 -1.85 18.48 -17.49
C ARG A 267 -0.84 18.45 -18.64
N GLN A 268 -1.13 17.68 -19.67
CA GLN A 268 -0.31 17.63 -20.88
C GLN A 268 -1.05 18.19 -22.10
N MET A 269 -0.37 18.25 -23.25
CA MET A 269 -0.97 18.74 -24.51
C MET A 269 -2.01 17.78 -25.12
N PHE A 270 -2.09 16.55 -24.59
CA PHE A 270 -3.11 15.55 -24.92
C PHE A 270 -3.92 15.14 -23.68
N LYS A 271 -5.02 14.41 -23.91
CA LYS A 271 -5.88 13.93 -22.82
C LYS A 271 -5.26 12.66 -22.24
N ILE A 272 -5.04 12.66 -20.93
CA ILE A 272 -4.57 11.46 -20.20
C ILE A 272 -5.79 10.79 -19.58
N ALA A 273 -5.98 9.51 -19.90
CA ALA A 273 -7.03 8.69 -19.28
C ALA A 273 -6.41 7.93 -18.12
N ILE A 274 -7.04 8.01 -16.95
CA ILE A 274 -6.68 7.23 -15.75
C ILE A 274 -7.84 6.29 -15.51
N GLN A 275 -7.57 5.00 -15.37
CA GLN A 275 -8.59 3.97 -15.32
C GLN A 275 -8.26 3.00 -14.19
N GLY A 276 -9.24 2.61 -13.39
CA GLY A 276 -9.16 1.44 -12.53
C GLY A 276 -9.84 0.28 -13.24
N ALA A 277 -9.17 -0.86 -13.30
CA ALA A 277 -9.70 -2.08 -13.90
C ALA A 277 -9.59 -3.28 -12.97
N ILE A 278 -10.49 -4.24 -13.15
CA ILE A 278 -10.40 -5.56 -12.55
C ILE A 278 -10.30 -6.55 -13.70
N GLY A 279 -9.11 -7.14 -13.88
CA GLY A 279 -8.81 -7.92 -15.08
C GLY A 279 -8.98 -7.06 -16.34
N GLY A 280 -9.98 -7.38 -17.18
CA GLY A 280 -10.28 -6.62 -18.40
C GLY A 280 -11.38 -5.56 -18.26
N GLU A 281 -12.11 -5.52 -17.14
CA GLU A 281 -13.26 -4.63 -16.97
C GLU A 281 -12.84 -3.30 -16.31
N ILE A 282 -13.16 -2.18 -16.96
CA ILE A 282 -12.89 -0.84 -16.41
C ILE A 282 -14.00 -0.44 -15.43
N ILE A 283 -13.68 -0.41 -14.14
CA ILE A 283 -14.63 -0.09 -13.06
C ILE A 283 -14.70 1.41 -12.74
N SER A 284 -13.60 2.15 -12.97
CA SER A 284 -13.50 3.58 -12.67
C SER A 284 -12.68 4.27 -13.75
N ARG A 285 -13.01 5.54 -14.04
CA ARG A 285 -12.31 6.34 -15.03
C ARG A 285 -12.29 7.82 -14.67
N SER A 286 -11.09 8.40 -14.67
CA SER A 286 -10.88 9.84 -14.65
C SER A 286 -10.13 10.29 -15.91
N THR A 287 -10.31 11.54 -16.32
CA THR A 287 -9.59 12.08 -17.49
C THR A 287 -9.03 13.45 -17.15
N ILE A 288 -7.72 13.59 -17.35
CA ILE A 288 -7.03 14.88 -17.27
C ILE A 288 -7.23 15.58 -18.61
N SER A 289 -7.75 16.81 -18.53
CA SER A 289 -8.03 17.59 -19.72
C SER A 289 -6.75 18.18 -20.30
N ALA A 290 -6.58 18.01 -21.62
CA ALA A 290 -5.45 18.54 -22.34
C ALA A 290 -5.37 20.07 -22.26
N PHE A 291 -4.16 20.63 -22.22
CA PHE A 291 -3.95 22.05 -22.49
C PHE A 291 -4.50 22.40 -23.87
N ARG A 292 -5.22 23.53 -23.97
CA ARG A 292 -5.81 24.01 -25.21
C ARG A 292 -5.24 25.38 -25.52
N LYS A 293 -4.40 25.45 -26.54
CA LYS A 293 -4.08 26.72 -27.20
C LYS A 293 -5.29 27.16 -28.01
N ASP A 294 -5.74 28.40 -27.83
CA ASP A 294 -6.75 28.98 -28.70
C ASP A 294 -6.13 29.30 -30.06
N VAL A 295 -6.34 28.40 -31.02
CA VAL A 295 -5.82 28.55 -32.39
C VAL A 295 -6.66 29.53 -33.23
N ILE A 296 -7.83 29.94 -32.74
CA ILE A 296 -8.79 30.79 -33.46
C ILE A 296 -8.63 32.26 -33.05
N ALA A 297 -7.90 32.58 -31.98
CA ALA A 297 -7.75 33.93 -31.45
C ALA A 297 -7.37 35.02 -32.48
N LYS A 298 -6.60 34.68 -33.53
CA LYS A 298 -6.19 35.63 -34.61
C LYS A 298 -7.11 35.60 -35.84
N CYS A 299 -8.21 34.84 -35.81
CA CYS A 299 -9.15 34.71 -36.92
C CYS A 299 -10.32 35.68 -36.73
N TYR A 300 -10.15 36.93 -37.17
CA TYR A 300 -11.15 37.99 -37.04
C TYR A 300 -12.30 37.92 -38.07
N GLY A 301 -12.21 37.04 -39.07
CA GLY A 301 -13.20 36.91 -40.15
C GLY A 301 -14.23 35.77 -39.96
N GLY A 302 -15.29 35.83 -40.78
CA GLY A 302 -16.35 34.80 -40.88
C GLY A 302 -15.94 33.53 -41.63
N ASP A 303 -14.72 33.45 -42.16
CA ASP A 303 -14.25 32.29 -42.92
C ASP A 303 -14.11 31.03 -42.05
N ILE A 304 -15.13 30.18 -42.12
CA ILE A 304 -15.22 28.88 -41.43
C ILE A 304 -14.13 27.92 -41.91
N THR A 305 -13.68 28.02 -43.17
CA THR A 305 -12.71 27.07 -43.75
C THR A 305 -11.35 27.22 -43.08
N ARG A 306 -10.90 28.46 -42.84
CA ARG A 306 -9.65 28.77 -42.13
C ARG A 306 -9.70 28.30 -40.67
N LYS A 307 -10.81 28.52 -39.96
CA LYS A 307 -11.01 28.03 -38.58
C LYS A 307 -10.97 26.49 -38.52
N ARG A 308 -11.66 25.81 -39.45
CA ARG A 308 -11.64 24.33 -39.55
C ARG A 308 -10.22 23.80 -39.80
N LYS A 309 -9.45 24.39 -40.73
CA LYS A 309 -8.08 23.95 -41.05
C LYS A 309 -7.15 24.00 -39.83
N LEU A 310 -7.28 25.04 -39.00
CA LEU A 310 -6.49 25.18 -37.77
C LEU A 310 -6.89 24.16 -36.69
N LEU A 311 -8.19 23.92 -36.51
CA LEU A 311 -8.71 22.90 -35.60
C LEU A 311 -8.32 21.48 -36.02
N GLU A 312 -8.39 21.17 -37.31
CA GLU A 312 -7.92 19.92 -37.93
C GLU A 312 -6.43 19.68 -37.63
N LYS A 313 -5.58 20.70 -37.85
CA LYS A 313 -4.14 20.63 -37.58
C LYS A 313 -3.87 20.39 -36.08
N GLN A 314 -4.59 21.09 -35.20
CA GLN A 314 -4.49 20.88 -33.74
C GLN A 314 -4.92 19.47 -33.34
N LYS A 315 -6.02 18.95 -33.90
CA LYS A 315 -6.53 17.60 -33.61
C LYS A 315 -5.52 16.52 -34.05
N LYS A 316 -4.95 16.64 -35.25
CA LYS A 316 -3.91 15.72 -35.75
C LYS A 316 -2.65 15.78 -34.89
N GLY A 317 -2.20 16.98 -34.52
CA GLY A 317 -1.06 17.16 -33.60
C GLY A 317 -1.28 16.49 -32.24
N LYS A 318 -2.46 16.68 -31.63
CA LYS A 318 -2.81 16.02 -30.36
C LYS A 318 -2.91 14.50 -30.48
N LYS A 319 -3.43 13.99 -31.60
CA LYS A 319 -3.49 12.53 -31.84
C LYS A 319 -2.09 11.93 -31.95
N ARG A 320 -1.17 12.60 -32.65
CA ARG A 320 0.24 12.18 -32.75
C ARG A 320 0.93 12.21 -31.39
N MET A 321 0.75 13.29 -30.60
CA MET A 321 1.30 13.39 -29.25
C MET A 321 0.76 12.30 -28.32
N LYS A 322 -0.51 11.92 -28.43
CA LYS A 322 -1.09 10.85 -27.61
C LYS A 322 -0.45 9.48 -27.89
N MET A 323 -0.09 9.17 -29.14
CA MET A 323 0.48 7.86 -29.50
C MET A 323 1.94 7.69 -29.09
N ILE A 324 2.68 8.79 -28.93
CA ILE A 324 4.12 8.79 -28.63
C ILE A 324 4.37 9.21 -27.17
N GLY A 325 3.38 9.85 -26.52
CA GLY A 325 3.55 10.44 -25.20
C GLY A 325 3.46 9.40 -24.09
N ASN A 326 4.62 9.01 -23.57
CA ASN A 326 4.73 8.35 -22.26
C ASN A 326 4.42 9.39 -21.17
N VAL A 327 3.56 9.02 -20.24
CA VAL A 327 3.18 9.90 -19.12
C VAL A 327 4.11 9.58 -17.95
N SER A 328 5.05 10.48 -17.66
CA SER A 328 5.80 10.40 -16.40
C SER A 328 4.85 10.68 -15.25
N ILE A 329 4.76 9.76 -14.30
CA ILE A 329 3.97 9.91 -13.08
C ILE A 329 4.89 10.52 -12.02
N PRO A 330 4.59 11.71 -11.48
CA PRO A 330 5.42 12.31 -10.45
C PRO A 330 5.35 11.52 -9.15
N GLN A 331 6.41 11.60 -8.35
CA GLN A 331 6.51 10.93 -7.04
C GLN A 331 5.38 11.34 -6.09
N SER A 332 4.97 12.62 -6.13
CA SER A 332 3.85 13.13 -5.35
C SER A 332 2.54 12.41 -5.66
N ALA A 333 2.33 11.98 -6.91
CA ALA A 333 1.13 11.26 -7.31
C ALA A 333 1.06 9.86 -6.70
N PHE A 334 2.20 9.16 -6.51
CA PHE A 334 2.22 7.88 -5.82
C PHE A 334 1.86 8.04 -4.34
N LEU A 335 2.51 8.99 -3.66
CA LEU A 335 2.24 9.29 -2.25
C LEU A 335 0.79 9.75 -2.02
N ALA A 336 0.21 10.53 -2.94
CA ALA A 336 -1.16 11.02 -2.84
C ALA A 336 -2.23 9.93 -3.03
N VAL A 337 -1.90 8.81 -3.69
CA VAL A 337 -2.80 7.65 -3.75
C VAL A 337 -2.77 6.87 -2.44
N LEU A 338 -1.63 6.89 -1.73
CA LEU A 338 -1.46 6.20 -0.44
C LEU A 338 -2.02 6.99 0.73
N LYS A 339 -1.90 8.32 0.70
CA LYS A 339 -2.44 9.21 1.73
C LYS A 339 -3.92 9.48 1.48
N SER A 340 -4.77 9.11 2.44
CA SER A 340 -6.19 9.42 2.43
C SER A 340 -6.49 10.80 3.06
N ASP A 341 -7.63 11.35 2.66
CA ASP A 341 -8.19 12.66 2.95
C ASP A 341 -7.77 13.26 4.32
N THR A 342 -6.74 14.10 4.31
CA THR A 342 -6.60 15.16 5.32
C THR A 342 -7.27 16.41 4.74
N GLU A 343 -8.59 16.48 4.90
CA GLU A 343 -9.31 17.75 5.01
C GLU A 343 -9.98 17.82 6.39
#